data_AF-A0A948G303-F1
#
_entry.id   AF-A0A948G303-F1
#
_cell.length_a   1.000
_cell.length_b   1.000
_cell.length_c   1.000
_cell.angle_alpha   90.00
_cell.angle_beta   90.00
_cell.angle_gamma   90.00
#
_symmetry.space_group_name_H-M   'P 1'
#
loop_
_entity.id
_entity.type
_entity.pdbx_description
1 polymer ?
#
loop_
_entity_poly.entity_id
_entity_poly.type
_entity_poly.pdbx_seq_one_letter_code
_entity_poly.pdbx_strand_id
1 'polypeptide(L)' 'MNTFKQSAIEILKKAGTPLHYAEITRLALEAGILETEGATPDATMSAQIIVDINNKGDGSNFIKTAPGTF' A
#
# COMPACT_ATOMS: atom_id res chain seq x y z
N MET A 1 9.87 -12.14 -4.21
CA MET A 1 8.76 -11.41 -4.85
C MET A 1 8.03 -10.66 -3.76
N ASN A 2 8.17 -9.34 -3.71
CA ASN A 2 7.50 -8.52 -2.70
C ASN A 2 6.01 -8.43 -3.02
N THR A 3 5.17 -8.60 -2.00
CA THR A 3 3.71 -8.45 -2.16
C THR A 3 3.32 -6.98 -2.06
N PHE A 4 2.16 -6.60 -2.61
CA PHE A 4 1.61 -5.24 -2.51
C PHE A 4 1.68 -4.68 -1.09
N LYS A 5 1.31 -5.47 -0.08
CA LYS A 5 1.36 -5.06 1.34
C LYS A 5 2.78 -4.74 1.81
N GLN A 6 3.75 -5.58 1.50
CA GLN A 6 5.15 -5.32 1.90
C GLN A 6 5.68 -4.07 1.23
N SER A 7 5.38 -3.90 -0.06
CA SER A 7 5.75 -2.71 -0.81
C SER A 7 5.13 -1.45 -0.24
N ALA A 8 3.85 -1.50 0.15
CA ALA A 8 3.17 -0.38 0.79
C ALA A 8 3.80 0.01 2.13
N ILE A 9 4.13 -0.98 2.98
CA ILE A 9 4.81 -0.73 4.27
C ILE A 9 6.16 -0.06 4.04
N GLU A 10 6.94 -0.54 3.08
CA GLU A 10 8.24 0.03 2.71
C GLU A 10 8.12 1.47 2.23
N ILE A 11 7.15 1.77 1.35
CA ILE A 11 6.92 3.14 0.86
C ILE A 11 6.44 4.07 1.97
N LEU A 12 5.46 3.66 2.77
CA LEU A 12 4.95 4.48 3.87
C LEU A 12 6.04 4.76 4.91
N LYS A 13 6.88 3.77 5.22
CA LYS A 13 8.05 3.96 6.10
C LYS A 13 9.07 4.92 5.51
N LYS A 14 9.37 4.82 4.21
CA LYS A 14 10.31 5.73 3.52
C LYS A 14 9.76 7.15 3.43
N ALA A 15 8.47 7.31 3.19
CA ALA A 15 7.81 8.60 3.11
C ALA A 15 7.72 9.29 4.48
N GLY A 16 7.46 8.52 5.54
CA GLY A 16 7.28 9.05 6.90
C GLY A 16 6.01 9.88 7.08
N THR A 17 5.14 9.90 6.08
CA THR A 17 3.87 10.63 6.05
C THR A 17 2.78 9.74 5.48
N PRO A 18 1.51 9.95 5.86
CA PRO A 18 0.42 9.22 5.25
C PRO A 18 0.31 9.54 3.75
N LEU A 19 0.10 8.52 2.93
CA LEU A 19 0.05 8.64 1.48
C LEU A 19 -1.22 8.02 0.91
N HIS A 20 -1.68 8.58 -0.20
CA HIS A 20 -2.78 8.01 -0.95
C HIS A 20 -2.33 6.71 -1.65
N TYR A 21 -3.19 5.68 -1.70
CA TYR A 21 -2.82 4.37 -2.26
C TYR A 21 -2.25 4.44 -3.68
N ALA A 22 -2.72 5.39 -4.49
CA ALA A 22 -2.21 5.60 -5.84
C ALA A 22 -0.74 6.04 -5.83
N GLU A 23 -0.36 6.94 -4.92
CA GLU A 23 1.03 7.36 -4.74
C GLU A 23 1.88 6.24 -4.14
N ILE A 24 1.34 5.48 -3.18
CA ILE A 24 2.04 4.31 -2.64
C ILE A 24 2.40 3.33 -3.75
N THR A 25 1.44 3.00 -4.63
CA THR A 25 1.67 2.12 -5.78
C THR A 25 2.68 2.71 -6.76
N ARG A 26 2.53 3.99 -7.10
CA ARG A 26 3.43 4.67 -8.02
C ARG A 26 4.87 4.63 -7.51
N LEU A 27 5.11 5.05 -6.28
CA LEU A 27 6.43 5.04 -5.66
C LEU A 27 7.00 3.62 -5.55
N ALA A 28 6.15 2.62 -5.30
CA ALA A 28 6.58 1.23 -5.24
C ALA A 28 7.04 0.70 -6.60
N LEU A 29 6.37 1.10 -7.69
CA LEU A 29 6.77 0.79 -9.07
C LEU A 29 8.05 1.54 -9.45
N GLU A 30 8.12 2.85 -9.16
CA GLU A 30 9.30 3.68 -9.45
C GLU A 30 10.55 3.21 -8.71
N ALA A 31 10.39 2.73 -7.47
CA ALA A 31 11.48 2.16 -6.68
C ALA A 31 11.84 0.72 -7.08
N GLY A 32 11.12 0.10 -8.03
CA GLY A 32 11.33 -1.29 -8.47
C GLY A 32 11.08 -2.33 -7.37
N ILE A 33 10.41 -1.95 -6.27
CA ILE A 33 10.10 -2.87 -5.16
C ILE A 33 8.82 -3.66 -5.44
N LEU A 34 7.92 -3.09 -6.24
CA LEU A 34 6.69 -3.71 -6.71
C LEU A 34 6.79 -3.91 -8.22
N GLU A 35 6.45 -5.11 -8.65
CA GLU A 35 6.26 -5.45 -10.05
C GLU A 35 4.87 -6.08 -10.20
N THR A 36 4.16 -5.71 -11.27
CA THR A 36 2.79 -6.16 -11.48
C THR A 36 2.49 -6.24 -12.98
N GLU A 37 1.86 -7.33 -13.38
CA GLU A 37 1.35 -7.55 -14.74
C GLU A 37 -0.12 -7.08 -14.89
N GLY A 38 -0.73 -6.56 -13.81
CA GLY A 38 -2.14 -6.18 -13.78
C GLY A 38 -2.39 -4.78 -14.35
N ALA A 39 -3.59 -4.58 -14.91
CA ALA A 39 -3.98 -3.29 -15.50
C ALA A 39 -4.22 -2.17 -14.46
N THR A 40 -4.54 -2.52 -13.21
CA THR A 40 -4.89 -1.57 -12.13
C THR A 40 -4.22 -1.93 -10.79
N PRO A 41 -2.90 -1.71 -10.69
CA PRO A 41 -2.16 -2.05 -9.47
C PRO A 41 -2.51 -1.14 -8.27
N ASP A 42 -2.99 0.07 -8.51
CA ASP A 42 -3.47 0.99 -7.48
C ASP A 42 -4.71 0.43 -6.76
N ALA A 43 -5.69 -0.06 -7.50
CA ALA A 43 -6.89 -0.69 -6.95
C ALA A 43 -6.54 -1.94 -6.14
N THR A 44 -5.59 -2.74 -6.64
CA THR A 44 -5.11 -3.95 -5.95
C THR A 44 -4.39 -3.58 -4.66
N MET A 45 -3.55 -2.54 -4.67
CA MET A 45 -2.87 -2.02 -3.48
C MET A 45 -3.87 -1.60 -2.41
N SER A 46 -4.85 -0.78 -2.79
CA SER A 46 -5.90 -0.32 -1.88
C SER A 46 -6.69 -1.49 -1.28
N ALA A 47 -7.13 -2.43 -2.11
CA ALA A 47 -7.86 -3.61 -1.64
C ALA A 47 -7.04 -4.45 -0.66
N GLN A 48 -5.75 -4.67 -0.93
CA GLN A 48 -4.87 -5.43 -0.04
C GLN A 48 -4.66 -4.75 1.32
N ILE A 49 -4.50 -3.43 1.34
CA ILE A 49 -4.37 -2.66 2.57
C ILE A 49 -5.68 -2.73 3.37
N ILE A 50 -6.83 -2.47 2.73
CA ILE A 50 -8.14 -2.51 3.40
C ILE A 50 -8.46 -3.90 3.95
N VAL A 51 -8.16 -4.96 3.19
CA VAL A 51 -8.35 -6.33 3.65
C VAL A 51 -7.44 -6.64 4.85
N ASP A 52 -6.21 -6.14 4.87
CA ASP A 52 -5.31 -6.32 6.03
C ASP A 52 -5.85 -5.60 7.28
N ILE A 53 -6.29 -4.35 7.13
CA ILE A 53 -6.92 -3.56 8.21
C ILE A 53 -8.16 -4.28 8.73
N ASN A 54 -9.04 -4.75 7.84
CA ASN A 54 -10.28 -5.44 8.25
C ASN A 54 -10.03 -6.79 8.92
N ASN A 55 -9.01 -7.54 8.49
CA ASN A 55 -8.70 -8.85 9.08
C ASN A 55 -7.95 -8.74 10.40
N LYS A 56 -7.07 -7.75 10.54
CA LYS A 56 -6.18 -7.62 11.70
C LYS A 56 -6.61 -6.57 12.72
N GLY A 57 -7.47 -5.63 12.34
CA GLY A 57 -7.87 -4.50 13.19
C GLY A 57 -6.65 -3.76 13.72
N ASP A 58 -6.57 -3.63 15.05
CA ASP A 58 -5.46 -3.00 15.78
C ASP A 58 -4.10 -3.69 15.58
N GLY A 59 -4.08 -4.93 15.07
CA GLY A 59 -2.86 -5.64 14.69
C GLY A 59 -2.38 -5.38 13.26
N SER A 60 -3.06 -4.53 12.49
CA SER A 60 -2.64 -4.18 11.13
C SER A 60 -1.43 -3.24 11.16
N ASN A 61 -0.56 -3.37 10.16
CA ASN A 61 0.54 -2.43 9.95
C ASN A 61 0.08 -1.13 9.27
N PHE A 62 -1.20 -1.02 8.93
CA PHE A 62 -1.77 0.11 8.21
C PHE A 62 -2.84 0.79 9.05
N ILE A 63 -2.91 2.11 8.97
CA ILE A 63 -3.95 2.91 9.62
C ILE A 63 -4.55 3.82 8.58
N LYS A 64 -5.87 3.74 8.38
CA LYS A 64 -6.54 4.64 7.45
C LYS A 64 -6.67 6.02 8.09
N THR A 65 -5.93 6.99 7.57
CA THR A 65 -5.92 8.38 8.07
C THR A 65 -6.96 9.25 7.36
N ALA A 66 -7.28 8.94 6.10
CA ALA A 66 -8.28 9.64 5.30
C ALA A 66 -8.88 8.73 4.22
N PRO A 67 -9.90 9.17 3.44
CA PRO A 67 -10.36 8.45 2.26
C PRO A 67 -9.19 8.12 1.32
N GLY A 68 -8.92 6.82 1.12
CA GLY A 68 -7.84 6.35 0.25
C GLY A 68 -6.41 6.61 0.76
N THR A 69 -6.24 7.13 1.98
CA THR A 69 -4.93 7.52 2.53
C THR A 69 -4.60 6.67 3.75
N PHE A 70 -3.37 6.15 3.80
CA PHE A 70 -2.87 5.21 4.79
C PHE A 70 -1.53 5.66 5.36
#